data_AF-A0A349K5W3-F1
#
_entry.id   AF-A0A349K5W3-F1
#
_cell.length_a   1.000
_cell.length_b   1.000
_cell.length_c   1.000
_cell.angle_alpha   90.00
_cell.angle_beta   90.00
_cell.angle_gamma   90.00
#
_symmetry.space_group_name_H-M   'P 1'
#
loop_
_entity.id
_entity.type
_entity.pdbx_description
1 polymer ?
#
loop_
_entity_poly.entity_id
_entity_poly.type
_entity_poly.pdbx_seq_one_letter_code
_entity_poly.pdbx_strand_id
1 'polypeptide(L)'
;MKSPFLALIKKDLKGYFDQPTGYILIVVFVAMLSWSFFQSALLIGEASLRPLFTVDFAIDKPSLPWLLALFIPAATMRLLSEEQRDGTLETLLTQPIRGWIVLLAKFTSGL
;
A
#
# COMPACT_ATOMS: atom_id res chain seq x y z
N MET A 1 4.90 -30.86 -1.59
CA MET A 1 5.63 -29.78 -2.30
C MET A 1 4.86 -28.49 -2.10
N LYS A 2 5.35 -27.54 -1.30
CA LYS A 2 4.67 -26.24 -1.12
C LYS A 2 4.84 -25.46 -2.43
N SER A 3 3.76 -24.94 -3.00
CA SER A 3 3.83 -24.19 -4.25
C SER A 3 4.75 -22.98 -4.07
N PRO A 4 5.72 -22.75 -4.98
CA PRO A 4 6.70 -21.66 -4.85
C PRO A 4 6.02 -20.29 -4.75
N PHE A 5 4.84 -20.15 -5.36
CA PHE A 5 3.96 -18.99 -5.24
C PHE A 5 3.57 -18.66 -3.79
N LEU A 6 3.06 -19.64 -3.03
CA LEU A 6 2.60 -19.42 -1.65
C LEU A 6 3.78 -19.11 -0.69
N ALA A 7 4.93 -19.72 -0.96
CA ALA A 7 6.15 -19.48 -0.19
C ALA A 7 6.65 -18.03 -0.37
N LEU A 8 6.59 -17.52 -1.61
CA LEU A 8 7.00 -16.16 -1.92
C LEU A 8 6.06 -15.12 -1.30
N ILE A 9 4.74 -15.34 -1.39
CA ILE A 9 3.73 -14.49 -0.74
C ILE A 9 3.96 -14.44 0.78
N LYS A 10 4.19 -15.59 1.42
CA LYS A 10 4.43 -15.64 2.87
C LYS A 10 5.71 -14.92 3.29
N LYS A 11 6.78 -15.00 2.48
CA LYS A 11 8.03 -14.25 2.70
C LYS A 11 7.74 -12.75 2.66
N ASP A 12 7.05 -12.31 1.61
CA ASP A 12 6.80 -10.90 1.34
C ASP A 12 5.86 -10.27 2.37
N LEU A 13 4.78 -10.96 2.75
CA LEU A 13 3.90 -10.54 3.85
C LEU A 13 4.64 -10.42 5.18
N LYS A 14 5.53 -11.37 5.50
CA LYS A 14 6.32 -11.29 6.74
C LYS A 14 7.27 -10.09 6.70
N GLY A 15 7.94 -9.86 5.58
CA GLY A 15 8.80 -8.68 5.38
C GLY A 15 8.04 -7.36 5.52
N TYR A 16 6.76 -7.33 5.14
CA TYR A 16 5.91 -6.14 5.27
C TYR A 16 5.73 -5.69 6.73
N PHE A 17 5.50 -6.65 7.64
CA PHE A 17 5.29 -6.40 9.07
C PHE A 17 6.59 -6.31 9.87
N ASP A 18 7.70 -6.90 9.40
CA ASP A 18 8.99 -6.82 10.09
C ASP A 18 9.65 -5.44 9.93
N GLN A 19 9.22 -4.63 8.96
CA GLN A 19 9.84 -3.35 8.67
C GLN A 19 8.97 -2.15 9.09
N PRO A 20 9.56 -1.15 9.79
CA PRO A 20 8.82 -0.03 10.38
C PRO A 20 8.20 0.92 9.34
N THR A 21 8.67 0.90 8.10
CA THR A 21 8.21 1.79 7.02
C THR A 21 6.72 1.62 6.71
N GLY A 22 6.18 0.40 6.81
CA GLY A 22 4.76 0.13 6.56
C GLY A 22 3.87 0.77 7.60
N TYR A 23 4.31 0.73 8.87
CA TYR A 23 3.62 1.41 9.96
C TYR A 23 3.63 2.92 9.79
N ILE A 24 4.75 3.51 9.34
CA ILE A 24 4.83 4.95 9.07
C ILE A 24 3.80 5.34 8.00
N LEU A 25 3.70 4.58 6.91
CA LEU A 25 2.74 4.85 5.84
C LEU A 25 1.28 4.78 6.35
N ILE A 26 0.95 3.76 7.15
CA ILE A 26 -0.39 3.62 7.75
C ILE A 26 -0.70 4.79 8.70
N VAL A 27 0.25 5.19 9.54
CA VAL A 27 0.07 6.32 10.49
C VAL A 27 -0.20 7.62 9.74
N VAL A 28 0.58 7.92 8.70
CA VAL A 28 0.38 9.14 7.88
C VAL A 28 -0.97 9.09 7.15
N PHE A 29 -1.35 7.93 6.61
CA PHE A 29 -2.65 7.73 5.97
C PHE A 29 -3.82 8.02 6.92
N VAL A 30 -3.79 7.41 8.11
CA VAL A 30 -4.85 7.59 9.13
C VAL A 30 -4.88 9.03 9.64
N ALA A 31 -3.72 9.67 9.82
CA ALA A 31 -3.64 11.07 10.22
C ALA A 31 -4.29 11.99 9.19
N MET A 32 -3.99 11.81 7.89
CA MET A 32 -4.61 12.58 6.80
C MET A 32 -6.12 12.36 6.72
N LEU A 33 -6.59 11.11 6.85
CA LEU A 33 -8.02 10.81 6.85
C LEU A 33 -8.75 11.46 8.03
N SER A 34 -8.18 11.34 9.23
CA SER A 34 -8.75 11.92 10.45
C SER A 34 -8.85 13.44 10.33
N TRP A 35 -7.78 14.08 9.84
CA TRP A 35 -7.77 15.53 9.58
C TRP A 35 -8.89 15.96 8.63
N SER A 36 -9.01 15.28 7.48
CA SER A 36 -10.06 15.56 6.47
C SER A 36 -11.48 15.37 7.05
N PHE A 37 -11.68 14.32 7.85
CA PHE A 37 -12.95 14.06 8.52
C PHE A 37 -13.31 15.15 9.54
N PHE A 38 -12.40 15.51 10.44
CA PHE A 38 -12.67 16.53 11.46
C PHE A 38 -12.94 17.90 10.86
N GLN A 39 -12.19 18.29 9.83
CA GLN A 39 -12.43 19.55 9.12
C GLN A 39 -13.83 19.58 8.49
N SER A 40 -14.24 18.49 7.86
CA SER A 40 -15.56 18.39 7.21
C SER A 40 -16.70 18.37 8.24
N ALA A 41 -16.55 17.60 9.32
CA ALA A 41 -17.54 17.47 10.37
C ALA A 41 -17.77 18.79 11.13
N LEU A 42 -16.71 19.55 11.40
CA LEU A 42 -16.80 20.86 12.08
C LEU A 42 -17.47 21.93 11.21
N LEU A 43 -17.26 21.90 9.89
CA LEU A 43 -17.84 22.88 8.96
C LEU A 43 -19.34 22.63 8.69
N ILE A 44 -19.73 21.35 8.59
CA ILE A 44 -21.10 20.96 8.24
C ILE A 44 -21.99 20.85 9.50
N GLY A 45 -21.39 20.62 10.67
CA GLY A 45 -22.12 20.38 11.92
C GLY A 45 -22.79 19.00 11.98
N GLU A 46 -22.43 18.10 11.05
CA GLU A 46 -22.96 16.74 10.95
C GLU A 46 -21.82 15.74 10.83
N ALA A 47 -21.88 14.65 11.59
CA ALA A 47 -20.95 13.53 11.49
C ALA A 47 -21.30 12.62 10.30
N SER A 48 -21.16 13.14 9.08
CA SER A 48 -21.41 12.39 7.85
C SER A 48 -20.10 12.01 7.15
N LEU A 49 -20.03 10.77 6.64
CA LEU A 49 -18.89 10.30 5.83
C LEU A 49 -19.06 10.64 4.34
N ARG A 50 -20.22 11.16 3.92
CA ARG A 50 -20.50 11.53 2.52
C ARG A 50 -19.43 12.45 1.92
N PRO A 51 -18.91 13.48 2.62
CA PRO A 51 -17.88 14.36 2.08
C PRO A 51 -16.54 13.66 1.78
N LEU A 52 -16.26 12.52 2.42
CA LEU A 52 -15.04 11.75 2.14
C LEU A 52 -15.15 10.96 0.83
N PHE A 53 -16.36 10.63 0.38
CA PHE A 53 -16.61 9.85 -0.84
C PHE A 53 -16.95 10.70 -2.07
N THR A 54 -16.90 12.03 -1.96
CA THR A 54 -17.04 12.90 -3.14
C THR A 54 -15.80 12.81 -4.02
N VAL A 55 -15.97 12.99 -5.34
CA VAL A 55 -14.86 12.88 -6.31
C VAL A 55 -14.16 14.22 -6.53
N ASP A 56 -14.53 15.24 -5.76
CA ASP A 56 -13.98 16.59 -5.88
C ASP A 56 -12.49 16.58 -5.59
N PHE A 57 -11.71 17.08 -6.56
CA PHE A 57 -10.28 17.22 -6.42
C PHE A 57 -9.97 18.58 -5.77
N ALA A 58 -9.80 18.59 -4.45
CA ALA A 58 -9.41 19.77 -3.70
C ALA A 58 -8.26 19.43 -2.75
N ILE A 59 -7.19 20.21 -2.79
CA ILE A 59 -6.03 20.04 -1.88
C ILE A 59 -6.46 20.29 -0.43
N ASP A 60 -7.37 21.24 -0.22
CA ASP A 60 -7.88 21.62 1.10
C ASP A 60 -8.83 20.58 1.70
N LYS A 61 -9.38 19.69 0.86
CA LYS A 61 -10.33 18.63 1.25
C LYS A 61 -10.03 17.37 0.44
N PRO A 62 -8.97 16.62 0.79
CA PRO A 62 -8.63 15.41 0.07
C PRO A 62 -9.73 14.37 0.30
N SER A 63 -10.35 13.91 -0.78
CA SER A 63 -11.31 12.82 -0.76
C SER A 63 -10.62 11.46 -0.79
N LEU A 64 -11.33 10.44 -0.31
CA LEU A 64 -10.83 9.06 -0.22
C LEU A 64 -10.28 8.52 -1.55
N PRO A 65 -10.94 8.71 -2.71
CA PRO A 65 -10.44 8.17 -3.97
C PRO A 65 -9.07 8.71 -4.36
N TRP A 66 -8.85 10.02 -4.20
CA TRP A 66 -7.57 10.65 -4.51
C TRP A 66 -6.48 10.29 -3.50
N LEU A 67 -6.84 10.21 -2.22
CA LEU A 67 -5.93 9.75 -1.18
C LEU A 67 -5.46 8.31 -1.46
N LEU A 68 -6.39 7.41 -1.78
CA LEU A 68 -6.09 6.03 -2.15
C LEU A 68 -5.27 5.95 -3.45
N ALA A 69 -5.55 6.79 -4.44
CA ALA A 69 -4.77 6.82 -5.68
C ALA A 69 -3.29 7.18 -5.46
N LEU A 70 -2.98 7.98 -4.43
CA LEU A 70 -1.60 8.29 -4.04
C LEU A 70 -0.98 7.20 -3.13
N PHE A 71 -1.75 6.73 -2.15
CA PHE A 71 -1.25 5.80 -1.14
C PHE A 71 -1.12 4.36 -1.63
N ILE A 72 -2.00 3.89 -2.54
CA ILE A 72 -1.94 2.53 -3.07
C ILE A 72 -0.64 2.28 -3.85
N PRO A 73 -0.21 3.15 -4.80
CA PRO A 73 1.09 3.00 -5.45
C PRO A 73 2.26 3.05 -4.47
N ALA A 74 2.20 3.93 -3.46
CA ALA A 74 3.24 4.04 -2.44
C ALA A 74 3.34 2.75 -1.58
N ALA A 75 2.21 2.14 -1.25
CA ALA A 75 2.14 0.90 -0.50
C ALA A 75 2.60 -0.32 -1.33
N THR A 76 2.24 -0.36 -2.62
CA THR A 76 2.52 -1.48 -3.54
C THR A 76 3.93 -1.47 -4.13
N MET A 77 4.45 -0.31 -4.54
CA MET A 77 5.79 -0.18 -5.16
C MET A 77 6.93 -0.55 -4.20
N ARG A 78 6.68 -0.46 -2.90
CA ARG A 78 7.63 -0.81 -1.83
C ARG A 78 8.21 -2.22 -1.99
N LEU A 79 7.37 -3.21 -2.32
CA LEU A 79 7.76 -4.63 -2.49
C LEU A 79 8.81 -4.86 -3.58
N LEU A 80 8.83 -3.98 -4.60
CA LEU A 80 9.79 -4.06 -5.69
C LEU A 80 11.03 -3.22 -5.39
N SER A 81 10.83 -2.02 -4.83
CA SER A 81 11.93 -1.12 -4.46
C SER A 81 12.83 -1.70 -3.36
N GLU A 82 12.30 -2.44 -2.40
CA GLU A 82 13.09 -3.05 -1.33
C GLU A 82 13.98 -4.20 -1.83
N GLU A 83 13.45 -5.08 -2.69
CA GLU A 83 14.29 -6.13 -3.27
C GLU A 83 15.33 -5.58 -4.26
N GLN A 84 15.05 -4.45 -4.92
CA GLN A 84 16.06 -3.76 -5.74
C GLN A 84 17.15 -3.15 -4.85
N ARG A 85 16.77 -2.56 -3.72
CA ARG A 85 17.71 -1.94 -2.78
C ARG A 85 18.60 -2.96 -2.07
N ASP A 86 18.05 -4.12 -1.74
CA ASP A 86 18.75 -5.19 -1.03
C ASP A 86 19.53 -6.13 -1.97
N GLY A 87 19.46 -5.93 -3.30
CA GLY A 87 20.14 -6.76 -4.31
C GLY A 87 19.61 -8.20 -4.42
N THR A 88 18.56 -8.54 -3.67
CA THR A 88 17.99 -9.89 -3.62
C THR A 88 17.20 -10.26 -4.88
N LEU A 89 16.83 -9.25 -5.67
CA LEU A 89 16.18 -9.45 -6.98
C LEU A 89 17.05 -10.26 -7.95
N GLU A 90 18.36 -10.03 -7.96
CA GLU A 90 19.30 -10.76 -8.81
C GLU A 90 19.40 -12.23 -8.39
N THR A 91 19.40 -12.48 -7.07
CA THR A 91 19.41 -13.84 -6.52
C THR A 91 18.09 -14.57 -6.76
N LEU A 92 16.96 -13.87 -6.78
CA LEU A 92 15.65 -14.44 -7.07
C LEU A 92 15.52 -14.86 -8.53
N LEU A 93 16.08 -14.06 -9.45
CA LEU A 93 16.05 -14.31 -10.90
C LEU A 93 17.01 -15.42 -11.35
N THR A 94 18.05 -15.73 -10.56
CA THR A 94 18.95 -16.86 -10.83
C THR A 94 18.36 -18.21 -10.40
N GLN A 95 17.29 -18.23 -9.60
CA GLN A 95 16.58 -19.46 -9.25
C GLN A 95 15.72 -19.96 -10.43
N PRO A 96 15.49 -21.28 -10.58
CA PRO A 96 14.68 -21.86 -11.65
C PRO A 96 13.17 -21.65 -11.42
N ILE A 97 12.76 -20.40 -11.19
CA ILE A 97 11.38 -19.98 -10.99
C ILE A 97 10.97 -19.18 -12.23
N ARG A 98 9.80 -19.47 -12.79
CA ARG A 98 9.28 -18.70 -13.93
C ARG A 98 9.00 -17.27 -13.49
N GLY A 99 9.53 -16.28 -14.21
CA GLY A 99 9.38 -14.86 -13.86
C GLY A 99 7.93 -14.39 -13.70
N TRP A 100 6.97 -14.98 -14.42
CA TRP A 100 5.55 -14.67 -14.24
C TRP A 100 5.01 -15.05 -12.85
N ILE A 101 5.54 -16.11 -12.21
CA ILE A 101 5.14 -16.53 -10.86
C ILE A 101 5.57 -15.46 -9.86
N VAL A 102 6.76 -14.88 -10.06
CA VAL A 102 7.28 -13.79 -9.24
C VAL A 102 6.43 -12.54 -9.41
N LEU A 103 6.09 -12.16 -10.64
CA LEU A 103 5.23 -11.01 -10.92
C LEU A 103 3.84 -11.16 -10.30
N LEU A 104 3.18 -12.32 -10.49
CA LEU A 104 1.86 -12.57 -9.91
C LEU A 104 1.93 -12.61 -8.38
N ALA A 105 2.93 -13.27 -7.80
CA ALA A 105 3.07 -13.33 -6.34
C ALA A 105 3.28 -11.94 -5.73
N LYS A 106 4.08 -11.08 -6.37
CA LYS A 106 4.29 -9.70 -5.92
C LYS A 106 3.03 -8.84 -6.06
N PHE A 107 2.33 -8.97 -7.18
CA PHE A 107 1.07 -8.26 -7.38
C PHE A 107 0.03 -8.66 -6.32
N THR A 108 -0.14 -9.96 -6.05
CA THR A 108 -1.07 -10.45 -5.02
C THR A 108 -0.62 -10.14 -3.60
N SER A 109 0.68 -9.96 -3.35
CA SER A 109 1.18 -9.56 -2.02
C SER A 109 1.04 -8.05 -1.77
N GLY A 110 0.96 -7.24 -2.83
CA GLY A 110 0.79 -5.79 -2.73
C GLY A 110 -0.65 -5.30 -2.78
N LEU A 111 -1.56 -6.07 -3.39
CA LEU A 111 -3.01 -5.81 -3.41
C LEU A 111 -3.63 -5.98 -2.01
#